data_AF-A0AAV2YNJ7-F1
#
_entry.id   AF-A0AAV2YNJ7-F1
#
_cell.length_a   1.000
_cell.length_b   1.000
_cell.length_c   1.000
_cell.angle_alpha   90.00
_cell.angle_beta   90.00
_cell.angle_gamma   90.00
#
_symmetry.space_group_name_H-M   'P 1'
#
loop_
_entity.id
_entity.type
_entity.pdbx_description
1 polymer ?
#
loop_
_entity_poly.entity_id
_entity_poly.type
_entity_poly.pdbx_seq_one_letter_code
_entity_poly.pdbx_strand_id
1 'polypeptide(L)'
;MTVNDGFQVGITRELFKGHVTIPEAEKVGARFTSEYFFAGGVGPKTKHLEKTPTDNDFVADDGAADTVWSECGATTLFRVNAALIAHGDGASISLYTCDASDDHGLAFNVSVRACDSIERK
;
A
#
# COMPACT_ATOMS: atom_id res chain seq x y z
N MET A 1 20.84 -1.60 0.83
CA MET A 1 21.17 -2.01 2.21
C MET A 1 20.79 -3.49 2.30
N THR A 2 21.73 -4.36 2.63
CA THR A 2 21.47 -5.80 2.80
C THR A 2 21.23 -6.07 4.27
N VAL A 3 20.28 -6.96 4.57
CA VAL A 3 20.08 -7.44 5.94
C VAL A 3 21.33 -8.26 6.31
N ASN A 4 21.86 -8.08 7.53
CA ASN A 4 22.97 -8.92 7.99
C ASN A 4 22.56 -10.40 7.97
N ASP A 5 23.50 -11.28 7.64
CA ASP A 5 23.29 -12.73 7.69
C ASP A 5 22.72 -13.14 9.05
N GLY A 6 21.65 -13.94 9.03
CA GLY A 6 20.95 -14.37 10.23
C GLY A 6 19.82 -13.45 10.70
N PHE A 7 19.44 -12.43 9.92
CA PHE A 7 18.26 -11.59 10.21
C PHE A 7 17.23 -11.58 9.06
N GLN A 8 15.98 -11.32 9.42
CA GLN A 8 14.85 -11.05 8.52
C GLN A 8 14.32 -9.64 8.78
N VAL A 9 13.80 -9.00 7.73
CA VAL A 9 13.08 -7.72 7.84
C VAL A 9 11.60 -7.98 7.55
N GLY A 10 10.74 -7.39 8.36
CA GLY A 10 9.30 -7.43 8.22
C GLY A 10 8.77 -6.04 7.93
N ILE A 11 7.75 -5.95 7.07
CA ILE A 11 7.02 -4.70 6.83
C ILE A 11 5.56 -4.91 7.22
N THR A 12 5.09 -4.04 8.11
CA THR A 12 3.65 -3.84 8.35
C THR A 12 3.26 -2.53 7.69
N ARG A 13 2.22 -2.57 6.86
CA ARG A 13 1.69 -1.36 6.21
C ARG A 13 0.48 -0.83 6.95
N GLU A 14 0.21 0.44 6.71
CA GLU A 14 -1.13 1.00 6.85
C GLU A 14 -1.90 0.91 5.53
N LEU A 15 -3.22 0.88 5.63
CA LEU A 15 -4.12 0.87 4.47
C LEU A 15 -4.09 2.22 3.75
N PHE A 16 -4.19 2.21 2.43
CA PHE A 16 -4.42 3.44 1.67
C PHE A 16 -5.84 3.95 1.94
N LYS A 17 -5.96 5.14 2.53
CA LYS A 17 -7.23 5.85 2.71
C LYS A 17 -7.25 7.05 1.76
N GLY A 18 -8.43 7.54 1.45
CA GLY A 18 -8.56 8.63 0.51
C GLY A 18 -9.97 9.14 0.39
N HIS A 19 -10.12 10.20 -0.38
CA HIS A 19 -11.41 10.79 -0.71
C HIS A 19 -11.65 10.71 -2.21
N VAL A 20 -12.89 10.46 -2.61
CA VAL A 20 -13.28 10.40 -4.01
C VAL A 20 -14.59 11.12 -4.23
N THR A 21 -14.59 12.02 -5.20
CA THR A 21 -15.76 12.78 -5.63
C THR A 21 -16.03 12.45 -7.09
N ILE A 22 -17.18 11.84 -7.37
CA ILE A 22 -17.70 11.55 -8.70
C ILE A 22 -19.03 12.29 -8.86
N PRO A 23 -19.14 13.27 -9.78
CA PRO A 23 -20.39 13.99 -9.98
C PRO A 23 -21.43 13.15 -10.74
N GLU A 24 -22.68 13.62 -10.76
CA GLU A 24 -23.72 13.03 -11.59
C GLU A 24 -23.57 13.47 -13.05
N ALA A 25 -22.78 12.71 -13.81
CA ALA A 25 -22.54 12.95 -15.23
C ALA A 25 -22.30 11.64 -15.99
N GLU A 26 -22.41 11.68 -17.32
CA GLU A 26 -22.02 10.52 -18.13
C GLU A 26 -20.49 10.40 -18.22
N LYS A 27 -19.99 9.15 -18.13
CA LYS A 27 -18.57 8.81 -18.38
C LYS A 27 -17.58 9.47 -17.41
N VAL A 28 -17.98 9.75 -16.17
CA VAL A 28 -17.10 10.13 -15.06
C VAL A 28 -16.70 8.92 -14.21
N GLY A 29 -15.59 9.05 -13.49
CA GLY A 29 -15.12 8.00 -12.59
C GLY A 29 -13.72 8.25 -12.07
N ALA A 30 -13.31 7.42 -11.11
CA ALA A 30 -11.99 7.46 -10.53
C ALA A 30 -11.47 6.05 -10.26
N ARG A 31 -10.15 5.92 -10.31
CA ARG A 31 -9.44 4.66 -10.09
C ARG A 31 -8.20 4.91 -9.26
N PHE A 32 -8.04 4.10 -8.23
CA PHE A 32 -6.78 3.93 -7.51
C PHE A 32 -6.23 2.53 -7.76
N THR A 33 -4.92 2.44 -7.98
CA THR A 33 -4.20 1.15 -7.98
C THR A 33 -2.89 1.26 -7.24
N SER A 34 -2.52 0.19 -6.55
CA SER A 34 -1.19 0.04 -5.96
C SER A 34 -0.62 -1.35 -6.21
N GLU A 35 0.70 -1.43 -6.25
CA GLU A 35 1.47 -2.67 -6.34
C GLU A 35 2.71 -2.55 -5.46
N TYR A 36 2.93 -3.57 -4.63
CA TYR A 36 4.04 -3.61 -3.68
C TYR A 36 5.15 -4.52 -4.17
N PHE A 37 6.38 -4.18 -3.81
CA PHE A 37 7.55 -5.01 -4.03
C PHE A 37 8.37 -5.02 -2.74
N PHE A 38 8.68 -6.20 -2.23
CA PHE A 38 9.46 -6.34 -1.02
C PHE A 38 10.44 -7.51 -1.13
N ALA A 39 11.69 -7.27 -0.75
CA ALA A 39 12.74 -8.30 -0.76
C ALA A 39 12.93 -9.01 -2.11
N GLY A 40 12.62 -8.33 -3.22
CA GLY A 40 12.66 -8.90 -4.58
C GLY A 40 11.39 -9.64 -5.01
N GLY A 41 10.44 -9.85 -4.09
CA GLY A 41 9.12 -10.42 -4.38
C GLY A 41 8.09 -9.37 -4.79
N VAL A 42 7.11 -9.78 -5.60
CA VAL A 42 5.92 -8.99 -5.92
C VAL A 42 4.86 -9.23 -4.86
N GLY A 43 4.43 -8.16 -4.22
CA GLY A 43 3.40 -8.16 -3.19
C GLY A 43 1.98 -8.02 -3.76
N PRO A 44 0.99 -7.89 -2.88
CA PRO A 44 -0.41 -7.73 -3.27
C PRO A 44 -0.63 -6.49 -4.15
N LYS A 45 -1.66 -6.58 -4.99
CA LYS A 45 -2.10 -5.48 -5.85
C LYS A 45 -3.48 -5.03 -5.41
N THR A 46 -3.62 -3.74 -5.15
CA THR A 46 -4.91 -3.16 -4.80
C THR A 46 -5.48 -2.45 -6.01
N LYS A 47 -6.80 -2.55 -6.17
CA LYS A 47 -7.53 -1.76 -7.15
C LYS A 47 -8.84 -1.30 -6.52
N HIS A 48 -9.00 0.01 -6.44
CA HIS A 48 -10.25 0.66 -6.07
C HIS A 48 -10.79 1.43 -7.28
N LEU A 49 -12.09 1.35 -7.51
CA LEU A 49 -12.73 1.89 -8.71
C LEU A 49 -14.10 2.45 -8.33
N GLU A 50 -14.30 3.73 -8.60
CA GLU A 50 -15.57 4.40 -8.44
C GLU A 50 -16.09 4.90 -9.78
N LYS A 51 -17.34 4.55 -10.08
CA LYS A 51 -18.02 4.90 -11.35
C LYS A 51 -19.44 5.40 -11.16
N THR A 52 -19.91 5.38 -9.92
CA THR A 52 -21.22 5.90 -9.54
C THR A 52 -21.02 7.25 -8.88
N PRO A 53 -22.00 8.17 -8.99
CA PRO A 53 -21.94 9.43 -8.27
C PRO A 53 -21.72 9.19 -6.78
N THR A 54 -20.71 9.83 -6.21
CA THR A 54 -20.29 9.63 -4.82
C THR A 54 -19.47 10.83 -4.35
N ASP A 55 -19.47 11.06 -3.06
CA ASP A 55 -18.62 12.05 -2.41
C ASP A 55 -18.29 11.52 -1.01
N ASN A 56 -17.34 10.60 -0.95
CA ASN A 56 -17.11 9.79 0.24
C ASN A 56 -15.64 9.41 0.38
N ASP A 57 -15.32 8.99 1.60
CA ASP A 57 -14.04 8.37 1.91
C ASP A 57 -14.01 6.92 1.44
N PHE A 58 -12.84 6.48 0.98
CA PHE A 58 -12.58 5.10 0.63
C PHE A 58 -11.36 4.55 1.37
N VAL A 59 -11.37 3.24 1.60
CA VAL A 59 -10.23 2.48 2.08
C VAL A 59 -9.90 1.44 1.02
N ALA A 60 -8.71 1.55 0.45
CA ALA A 60 -8.19 0.57 -0.48
C ALA A 60 -7.46 -0.52 0.32
N ASP A 61 -8.24 -1.49 0.77
CA ASP A 61 -7.75 -2.71 1.42
C ASP A 61 -7.30 -3.74 0.39
N ASP A 62 -6.14 -4.33 0.66
CA ASP A 62 -5.44 -5.35 -0.11
C ASP A 62 -5.22 -6.62 0.70
N GLY A 63 -5.85 -6.72 1.87
CA GLY A 63 -5.89 -7.92 2.69
C GLY A 63 -4.57 -8.28 3.33
N ALA A 64 -3.56 -7.40 3.35
CA ALA A 64 -2.36 -7.60 4.18
C ALA A 64 -2.45 -6.73 5.42
N ALA A 65 -3.18 -7.23 6.41
CA ALA A 65 -3.16 -6.71 7.76
C ALA A 65 -1.95 -7.23 8.57
N ASP A 66 -1.28 -8.27 8.08
CA ASP A 66 -0.17 -8.93 8.77
C ASP A 66 1.20 -8.43 8.32
N THR A 67 2.19 -8.48 9.23
CA THR A 67 3.60 -8.24 8.91
C THR A 67 4.10 -9.27 7.89
N VAL A 68 4.55 -8.80 6.73
CA VAL A 68 5.19 -9.65 5.71
C VAL A 68 6.69 -9.69 5.96
N TRP A 69 7.22 -10.88 6.24
CA TRP A 69 8.65 -11.10 6.51
C TRP A 69 9.42 -11.50 5.24
N SER A 70 10.63 -10.99 5.10
CA SER A 70 11.57 -11.41 4.07
C SER A 70 12.17 -12.79 4.38
N GLU A 71 12.79 -13.40 3.38
CA GLU A 71 13.73 -14.49 3.63
C GLU A 71 14.94 -14.00 4.45
N CYS A 72 15.66 -14.95 5.08
CA CYS A 72 16.85 -14.66 5.87
C CYS A 72 17.97 -14.08 4.97
N GLY A 73 18.55 -12.94 5.35
CA GLY A 73 19.62 -12.29 4.56
C GLY A 73 19.16 -11.66 3.23
N ALA A 74 17.84 -11.56 2.99
CA ALA A 74 17.32 -10.97 1.77
C ALA A 74 17.61 -9.46 1.66
N THR A 75 17.36 -8.89 0.47
CA THR A 75 17.48 -7.44 0.25
C THR A 75 16.41 -6.66 1.01
N THR A 76 16.73 -5.46 1.51
CA THR A 76 15.75 -4.55 2.14
C THR A 76 15.00 -3.70 1.11
N LEU A 77 15.03 -4.05 -0.18
CA LEU A 77 14.33 -3.27 -1.19
C LEU A 77 12.83 -3.30 -0.92
N PHE A 78 12.27 -2.13 -0.68
CA PHE A 78 10.84 -1.91 -0.60
C PHE A 78 10.43 -0.83 -1.60
N ARG A 79 9.44 -1.13 -2.43
CA ARG A 79 8.90 -0.20 -3.43
C ARG A 79 7.39 -0.31 -3.46
N VAL A 80 6.74 0.82 -3.59
CA VAL A 80 5.30 0.92 -3.83
C VAL A 80 5.07 1.71 -5.12
N ASN A 81 4.33 1.12 -6.05
CA ASN A 81 3.84 1.80 -7.24
C ASN A 81 2.38 2.12 -7.03
N ALA A 82 2.04 3.40 -6.93
CA ALA A 82 0.67 3.86 -6.78
C ALA A 82 0.26 4.75 -7.96
N ALA A 83 -1.00 4.65 -8.39
CA ALA A 83 -1.57 5.50 -9.42
C ALA A 83 -3.00 5.90 -9.08
N LEU A 84 -3.27 7.19 -9.21
CA LEU A 84 -4.56 7.83 -9.07
C LEU A 84 -4.99 8.36 -10.43
N ILE A 85 -6.20 8.04 -10.85
CA ILE A 85 -6.77 8.55 -12.10
C ILE A 85 -8.20 9.00 -11.81
N ALA A 86 -8.49 10.26 -12.05
CA ALA A 86 -9.85 10.77 -12.17
C ALA A 86 -10.13 11.08 -13.65
N HIS A 87 -11.35 10.84 -14.11
CA HIS A 87 -11.76 11.15 -15.47
C HIS A 87 -13.13 11.82 -15.52
N GLY A 88 -13.24 12.80 -16.43
CA GLY A 88 -14.43 13.63 -16.61
C GLY A 88 -14.45 14.86 -15.69
N ASP A 89 -15.25 15.84 -16.08
CA ASP A 89 -15.30 17.14 -15.41
C ASP A 89 -15.85 16.99 -13.98
N GLY A 90 -15.24 17.68 -13.02
CA GLY A 90 -15.58 17.61 -11.60
C GLY A 90 -15.21 16.31 -10.87
N ALA A 91 -14.66 15.29 -11.55
CA ALA A 91 -14.18 14.08 -10.88
C ALA A 91 -12.85 14.33 -10.17
N SER A 92 -12.73 13.87 -8.92
CA SER A 92 -11.49 13.97 -8.15
C SER A 92 -11.23 12.73 -7.31
N ILE A 93 -9.95 12.45 -7.07
CA ILE A 93 -9.52 11.41 -6.14
C ILE A 93 -8.22 11.87 -5.46
N SER A 94 -8.16 11.72 -4.15
CA SER A 94 -7.00 12.06 -3.33
C SER A 94 -6.71 10.94 -2.34
N LEU A 95 -5.47 10.87 -1.87
CA LEU A 95 -5.06 9.96 -0.82
C LEU A 95 -4.72 10.77 0.43
N TYR A 96 -5.09 10.22 1.57
CA TYR A 96 -4.62 10.66 2.87
C TYR A 96 -4.38 9.42 3.73
N THR A 97 -3.39 9.46 4.61
CA THR A 97 -3.19 8.42 5.62
C THR A 97 -3.67 9.01 6.94
N CYS A 98 -4.67 8.36 7.55
CA CYS A 98 -5.26 8.83 8.80
C CYS A 98 -5.14 7.72 9.83
N ASP A 99 -4.07 7.75 10.62
CA ASP A 99 -4.06 7.30 12.02
C ASP A 99 -3.56 8.49 12.87
N ALA A 100 -4.51 9.18 13.51
CA ALA A 100 -4.44 10.04 14.71
C ALA A 100 -3.20 10.89 15.08
N SER A 101 -2.28 11.21 14.18
CA SER A 101 -1.27 12.26 14.37
C SER A 101 -1.12 13.06 13.09
N ASP A 102 -1.00 14.38 13.21
CA ASP A 102 -1.02 15.41 12.15
C ASP A 102 0.04 15.30 11.03
N ASP A 103 0.52 14.10 10.67
CA ASP A 103 1.47 13.85 9.60
C ASP A 103 0.77 13.24 8.38
N HIS A 104 0.64 14.05 7.32
CA HIS A 104 0.04 13.68 6.03
C HIS A 104 0.89 12.70 5.18
N GLY A 105 1.53 11.71 5.80
CA GLY A 105 2.55 10.85 5.17
C GLY A 105 2.18 9.37 5.17
N LEU A 106 2.51 8.67 4.07
CA LEU A 106 2.40 7.22 3.98
C LEU A 106 3.33 6.54 4.99
N ALA A 107 2.77 5.85 5.99
CA ALA A 107 3.53 5.21 7.05
C ALA A 107 3.77 3.72 6.77
N PHE A 108 4.99 3.27 7.08
CA PHE A 108 5.39 1.88 7.03
C PHE A 108 6.20 1.55 8.26
N ASN A 109 5.82 0.47 8.96
CA ASN A 109 6.57 -0.02 10.10
C ASN A 109 7.54 -1.11 9.62
N VAL A 110 8.83 -0.86 9.84
CA VAL A 110 9.89 -1.83 9.53
C VAL A 110 10.31 -2.50 10.82
N SER A 111 10.20 -3.82 10.86
CA SER A 111 10.63 -4.66 11.99
C SER A 111 11.81 -5.53 11.57
N VAL A 112 12.70 -5.85 12.51
CA VAL A 112 13.83 -6.75 12.28
C VAL A 112 13.80 -7.85 13.33
N ARG A 113 14.03 -9.10 12.91
CA ARG A 113 14.18 -10.23 13.83
C ARG A 113 15.32 -11.14 13.42
N ALA A 114 15.90 -11.84 14.38
CA ALA A 114 16.82 -12.93 14.08
C ALA A 114 16.06 -14.05 13.34
N CYS A 115 16.73 -14.72 12.41
CA CYS A 115 16.21 -15.93 11.83
C CYS A 115 16.17 -17.01 12.90
N ASP A 116 15.03 -17.69 13.05
CA ASP A 116 14.99 -18.89 13.87
C ASP A 116 16.00 -19.89 13.29
N SER A 117 16.72 -20.60 14.15
CA SER A 117 17.83 -21.47 13.75
C SER A 117 17.36 -22.77 13.08
N ILE A 118 16.64 -22.72 11.94
CA ILE A 118 16.21 -23.85 11.09
C ILE A 118 15.89 -23.22 9.70
N GLU A 119 16.46 -23.55 8.55
CA GLU A 119 17.23 -24.69 8.05
C GLU A 119 18.34 -24.14 7.13
N ARG A 120 19.60 -24.49 7.39
CA ARG A 120 20.61 -24.51 6.32
C ARG A 120 20.22 -25.65 5.39
N LYS A 121 19.90 -25.36 4.13
CA LYS A 121 20.00 -26.33 3.03
C LYS A 121 21.05 -25.85 2.05
#